data_AF-A0A291LVR2-F1
#
_entry.id   AF-A0A291LVR2-F1
#
_cell.length_a   1.000
_cell.length_b   1.000
_cell.length_c   1.000
_cell.angle_alpha   90.00
_cell.angle_beta   90.00
_cell.angle_gamma   90.00
#
_symmetry.space_group_name_H-M   'P 1'
#
loop_
_entity.id
_entity.type
_entity.pdbx_description
1 polymer ?
#
loop_
_entity_poly.entity_id
_entity_poly.type
_entity_poly.pdbx_seq_one_letter_code
_entity_poly.pdbx_strand_id
1 'polypeptide(L)' 'MKKVALAAALSVAATTAFAGGYEEPIIEPEIIVEDTSSSNAGVLVPILVLVLLAAAASS' A
#
# COMPACT_ATOMS: atom_id res chain seq x y z
N MET A 1 -49.43 -8.80 15.92
CA MET A 1 -49.18 -7.43 16.43
C MET A 1 -47.73 -7.24 16.92
N LYS A 2 -47.26 -7.91 17.96
CA LYS A 2 -45.89 -7.71 18.52
C LYS A 2 -44.71 -8.00 17.56
N LYS A 3 -44.87 -8.98 16.66
CA LYS A 3 -43.83 -9.34 15.69
C LYS A 3 -43.59 -8.27 14.61
N VAL A 4 -44.65 -7.53 14.24
CA VAL A 4 -44.57 -6.46 13.24
C VAL A 4 -43.91 -5.22 13.83
N ALA A 5 -44.23 -4.89 15.08
CA ALA A 5 -43.58 -3.78 15.79
C ALA A 5 -42.06 -4.01 15.93
N LEU A 6 -41.64 -5.24 16.22
CA LEU A 6 -40.23 -5.58 16.36
C LEU A 6 -39.50 -5.59 15.00
N ALA A 7 -40.17 -6.08 13.95
CA ALA A 7 -39.64 -5.99 12.59
C ALA A 7 -39.47 -4.53 12.13
N ALA A 8 -40.47 -3.67 12.39
CA ALA A 8 -40.40 -2.25 12.03
C ALA A 8 -39.28 -1.51 12.78
N ALA A 9 -39.13 -1.77 14.09
CA ALA A 9 -38.04 -1.20 14.88
C ALA A 9 -36.66 -1.60 14.35
N LEU A 10 -36.49 -2.87 13.96
CA LEU A 10 -35.22 -3.36 13.39
C LEU A 10 -34.93 -2.75 12.01
N SER A 11 -35.96 -2.62 11.16
CA SER A 11 -35.82 -1.99 9.83
C SER A 11 -35.41 -0.52 9.92
N VAL A 12 -35.94 0.24 10.87
CA VAL A 12 -35.57 1.65 11.07
C VAL A 12 -34.14 1.77 11.64
N ALA A 13 -33.76 0.90 12.57
CA ALA A 13 -32.42 0.89 13.15
C ALA A 13 -31.32 0.53 12.14
N ALA A 14 -31.63 -0.25 11.11
CA ALA A 14 -30.68 -0.66 10.07
C ALA A 14 -30.28 0.47 9.10
N THR A 15 -30.94 1.62 9.12
CA THR A 15 -30.68 2.74 8.21
C THR A 15 -29.25 3.30 8.30
N THR A 16 -28.56 3.11 9.43
CA THR A 16 -27.17 3.54 9.64
C THR A 16 -26.11 2.56 9.15
N ALA A 17 -26.51 1.36 8.71
CA ALA A 17 -25.59 0.34 8.18
C ALA A 17 -25.21 0.56 6.71
N PHE A 18 -25.80 1.55 6.04
CA PHE A 18 -25.37 1.95 4.70
C PHE A 18 -24.02 2.68 4.80
N ALA A 19 -22.95 2.00 4.37
CA ALA A 19 -21.71 2.67 4.03
C ALA A 19 -22.04 3.73 2.98
N GLY A 20 -21.69 4.98 3.25
CA GLY A 20 -21.88 6.08 2.31
C GLY A 20 -21.34 5.73 0.92
N GLY A 21 -21.90 6.37 -0.11
CA GLY A 21 -21.47 6.15 -1.48
C GLY A 21 -19.95 6.31 -1.62
N TYR A 22 -19.36 5.59 -2.57
CA TYR A 22 -17.96 5.74 -2.92
C TYR A 22 -17.72 7.19 -3.34
N GLU A 23 -17.18 7.99 -2.43
CA GLU A 23 -16.61 9.28 -2.74
C GLU A 23 -15.17 9.00 -3.17
N GLU A 24 -14.85 9.34 -4.42
CA GLU A 24 -13.47 9.26 -4.90
C GLU A 24 -12.61 10.12 -3.96
N PRO A 25 -11.67 9.51 -3.22
CA PRO A 25 -10.76 10.28 -2.39
C PRO A 25 -10.01 11.23 -3.30
N ILE A 26 -9.96 12.51 -2.93
CA ILE A 26 -9.14 13.49 -3.64
C ILE A 26 -7.70 13.10 -3.39
N ILE A 27 -7.12 12.31 -4.30
CA ILE A 27 -5.71 11.99 -4.30
C ILE A 27 -5.01 13.25 -4.81
N GLU A 28 -4.44 14.02 -3.88
CA GLU A 28 -3.48 15.05 -4.24
C GLU A 28 -2.42 14.40 -5.13
N PRO A 29 -2.10 14.98 -6.30
CA PRO A 29 -1.08 14.41 -7.16
C PRO A 29 0.20 14.35 -6.34
N GLU A 30 0.60 13.13 -5.98
CA GLU A 30 1.88 12.88 -5.36
C GLU A 30 2.89 13.59 -6.25
N ILE A 31 3.63 14.55 -5.69
CA ILE A 31 4.82 15.05 -6.36
C ILE A 31 5.68 13.81 -6.50
N ILE A 32 5.68 13.22 -7.69
CA ILE A 32 6.55 12.10 -8.05
C ILE A 32 7.95 12.71 -7.99
N VAL A 33 8.51 12.80 -6.79
CA VAL A 33 9.94 12.83 -6.60
C VAL A 33 10.35 11.52 -7.25
N GLU A 34 11.00 11.63 -8.41
CA GLU A 34 11.58 10.50 -9.10
C GLU A 34 12.69 9.95 -8.20
N ASP A 35 12.34 9.28 -7.11
CA ASP A 35 13.19 8.39 -6.34
C ASP A 35 13.42 7.14 -7.20
N THR A 36 13.99 7.34 -8.39
CA THR A 36 14.56 6.30 -9.23
C THR A 36 15.89 5.86 -8.59
N SER A 37 15.82 5.42 -7.34
CA SER A 37 16.87 4.62 -6.75
C SER A 37 16.77 3.24 -7.38
N SER A 38 17.73 2.92 -8.24
CA SER A 38 17.86 1.56 -8.78
C SER A 38 17.91 0.57 -7.61
N SER A 39 17.05 -0.45 -7.62
CA SER A 39 17.04 -1.54 -6.63
C SER A 39 18.37 -2.30 -6.54
N ASN A 40 19.30 -2.05 -7.47
CA ASN A 40 20.64 -2.63 -7.54
C ASN A 40 21.77 -1.68 -7.11
N ALA A 41 21.49 -0.42 -6.73
CA ALA A 41 22.53 0.55 -6.40
C ALA A 41 23.45 0.08 -5.26
N GLY A 42 22.90 -0.63 -4.27
CA GLY A 42 23.67 -1.21 -3.16
C GLY A 42 24.51 -2.45 -3.51
N VAL A 43 24.28 -3.07 -4.67
CA VAL A 43 24.94 -4.35 -5.07
C VAL A 43 26.25 -4.09 -5.82
N LEU A 44 26.43 -2.92 -6.43
CA LEU A 44 27.66 -2.60 -7.18
C LEU A 44 28.91 -2.59 -6.28
N VAL A 45 28.80 -2.00 -5.08
CA VAL A 45 29.92 -1.94 -4.13
C VAL A 45 30.43 -3.33 -3.73
N PRO A 46 29.59 -4.27 -3.25
CA PRO A 46 30.07 -5.61 -2.90
C PRO A 46 30.60 -6.40 -4.10
N ILE A 47 30.01 -6.27 -5.29
CA ILE A 47 30.55 -6.93 -6.50
C ILE A 47 31.96 -6.43 -6.83
N LEU A 48 32.19 -5.11 -6.78
CA LEU A 48 33.50 -4.54 -7.05
C LEU A 48 34.55 -5.02 -6.04
N VAL A 49 34.19 -5.14 -4.77
CA VAL A 49 35.08 -5.71 -3.74
C VAL A 49 35.43 -7.17 -4.06
N LEU A 50 34.45 -7.99 -4.45
CA LEU A 50 34.70 -9.39 -4.84
C LEU A 50 35.63 -9.50 -6.05
N VAL A 51 35.45 -8.65 -7.06
CA VAL A 51 36.31 -8.60 -8.25
C VAL A 51 37.75 -8.23 -7.88
N LEU A 52 37.95 -7.22 -7.01
CA LEU A 52 39.27 -6.81 -6.56
C LEU A 52 39.98 -7.91 -5.76
N LEU A 53 39.25 -8.61 -4.88
CA LEU A 53 39.80 -9.75 -4.13
C LEU A 53 40.20 -10.89 -5.07
N ALA A 54 39.37 -11.22 -6.05
CA ALA A 54 39.67 -12.25 -7.04
C ALA A 54 40.91 -11.89 -7.87
N ALA A 55 41.01 -10.64 -8.32
CA ALA A 55 42.17 -10.13 -9.06
C ALA A 55 43.46 -10.24 -8.22
N ALA A 56 43.42 -9.81 -6.96
CA ALA A 56 44.55 -9.87 -6.04
C ALA A 56 44.98 -11.31 -5.72
N ALA A 57 44.04 -12.24 -5.58
CA ALA A 57 44.32 -13.66 -5.34
C ALA A 57 44.81 -14.41 -6.59
N SER A 58 44.61 -13.85 -7.80
CA SER A 58 45.02 -14.44 -9.07
C SER A 58 46.41 -13.98 -9.57
N SER A 59 47.09 -13.11 -8.83
CA SER A 59 48.45 -12.61 -9.12
C SER A 59 49.54 -13.47 -8.49
#